data_AF-A0A6L7A7U6-F1
#
_entry.id   AF-A0A6L7A7U6-F1
#
_cell.length_a   1.000
_cell.length_b   1.000
_cell.length_c   1.000
_cell.angle_alpha   90.00
_cell.angle_beta   90.00
_cell.angle_gamma   90.00
#
_symmetry.space_group_name_H-M   'P 1'
#
loop_
_entity.id
_entity.type
_entity.pdbx_description
1 polymer ?
#
loop_
_entity_poly.entity_id
_entity_poly.type
_entity_poly.pdbx_seq_one_letter_code
_entity_poly.pdbx_strand_id
1 'polypeptide(L)'
;MIISAASDYRAAAQRILPPFLFHYMDGGAYSEYTLRRNVEDLSEVALRQRILKNMSDLSLETTLFNEKLSMPVALAPVGLCGMYARRGEVQAAKAADAHGIPFTLSTVSVCPIEEVAPAIKRPMWFQLYVLRDRGFMRNALERAKAAGCSTLVFTVDMPTPGARYRDAHSGMSGPNAAMRRYLQAVTHPQWAWDVGLNGRPHDLGNISAYLGKPTGLEDYIGWLGNNFDPSISWKDLEWIRDFWDGPMVIKGILDPEDARDAVRFGADGIVVSNHGGRQLDGVLSSARA
;
A
#
# COMPACT_ATOMS: atom_id res chain seq x y z
N MET A 1 -19.26 19.09 -6.51
CA MET A 1 -19.27 18.36 -5.22
C MET A 1 -18.32 19.10 -4.32
N ILE A 2 -18.77 19.51 -3.14
CA ILE A 2 -17.89 20.10 -2.13
C ILE A 2 -17.21 18.92 -1.43
N ILE A 3 -15.89 18.94 -1.32
CA ILE A 3 -15.13 17.96 -0.55
C ILE A 3 -14.90 18.56 0.83
N SER A 4 -15.49 17.93 1.84
CA SER A 4 -15.47 18.40 3.23
C SER A 4 -15.02 17.33 4.23
N ALA A 5 -15.09 16.05 3.84
CA ALA A 5 -14.64 14.91 4.62
C ALA A 5 -13.86 13.90 3.75
N ALA A 6 -13.07 13.04 4.39
CA ALA A 6 -12.35 11.97 3.70
C ALA A 6 -13.27 11.05 2.90
N SER A 7 -14.49 10.80 3.39
CA SER A 7 -15.53 10.01 2.72
C SER A 7 -15.99 10.61 1.37
N ASP A 8 -15.92 11.93 1.21
CA ASP A 8 -16.32 12.60 -0.04
C ASP A 8 -15.36 12.26 -1.19
N TYR A 9 -14.08 12.02 -0.89
CA TYR A 9 -13.08 11.63 -1.88
C TYR A 9 -13.41 10.28 -2.54
N ARG A 10 -14.06 9.36 -1.82
CA ARG A 10 -14.49 8.08 -2.40
C ARG A 10 -15.51 8.29 -3.51
N ALA A 11 -16.52 9.11 -3.27
CA ALA A 11 -17.55 9.42 -4.26
C ALA A 11 -16.99 10.26 -5.43
N ALA A 12 -16.04 11.15 -5.16
CA ALA A 12 -15.31 11.88 -6.20
C ALA A 12 -14.48 10.95 -7.08
N ALA A 13 -13.74 10.01 -6.49
CA ALA A 13 -12.95 9.02 -7.21
C ALA A 13 -13.84 8.13 -8.08
N GLN A 14 -14.98 7.66 -7.56
CA GLN A 14 -15.93 6.82 -8.32
C GLN A 14 -16.44 7.49 -9.61
N ARG A 15 -16.54 8.82 -9.63
CA ARG A 15 -17.04 9.56 -10.80
C ARG A 15 -15.99 9.74 -11.90
N ILE A 16 -14.71 9.70 -11.53
CA ILE A 16 -13.60 10.01 -12.44
C ILE A 16 -12.93 8.73 -12.92
N LEU A 17 -12.74 7.77 -12.01
CA LEU A 17 -12.02 6.55 -12.30
C LEU A 17 -12.86 5.58 -13.14
N PRO A 18 -12.26 4.94 -14.16
CA PRO A 18 -12.83 3.76 -14.79
C PRO A 18 -13.24 2.70 -13.74
N PRO A 19 -14.40 2.03 -13.88
CA PRO A 19 -14.88 1.07 -12.90
C PRO A 19 -13.86 -0.01 -12.51
N PHE A 20 -13.05 -0.51 -13.44
CA PHE A 20 -12.03 -1.52 -13.15
C PHE A 20 -10.98 -1.04 -12.12
N LEU A 21 -10.61 0.25 -12.16
CA LEU A 21 -9.68 0.84 -11.19
C LEU A 21 -10.38 1.17 -9.88
N PHE A 22 -11.57 1.77 -9.95
CA PHE A 22 -12.33 2.09 -8.76
C PHE A 22 -12.64 0.84 -7.93
N HIS A 23 -13.13 -0.22 -8.57
CA HIS A 23 -13.45 -1.48 -7.90
C HIS A 23 -12.22 -2.22 -7.40
N TYR A 24 -11.09 -2.14 -8.11
CA TYR A 24 -9.83 -2.71 -7.62
C TYR A 24 -9.32 -1.99 -6.37
N MET A 25 -9.48 -0.68 -6.28
CA MET A 25 -9.10 0.12 -5.11
C MET A 25 -10.07 -0.08 -3.94
N ASP A 26 -11.39 -0.06 -4.21
CA ASP A 26 -12.44 -0.05 -3.20
C ASP A 26 -12.90 -1.44 -2.73
N GLY A 27 -12.63 -2.49 -3.51
CA GLY A 27 -13.10 -3.85 -3.23
C GLY A 27 -12.29 -4.60 -2.15
N GLY A 28 -12.94 -5.56 -1.51
CA GLY A 28 -12.34 -6.49 -0.54
C GLY A 28 -12.32 -7.94 -1.05
N ALA A 29 -11.89 -8.85 -0.17
CA ALA A 29 -11.94 -10.29 -0.45
C ALA A 29 -13.35 -10.86 -0.21
N TYR A 30 -13.71 -11.89 -0.97
CA TYR A 30 -14.95 -12.66 -0.86
C TYR A 30 -16.22 -11.79 -0.70
N SER A 31 -16.89 -11.85 0.46
CA SER A 31 -18.15 -11.15 0.75
C SER A 31 -17.93 -9.80 1.44
N GLU A 32 -16.65 -9.40 1.58
CA GLU A 32 -16.20 -8.12 2.12
C GLU A 32 -16.68 -7.88 3.56
N TYR A 33 -16.83 -8.96 4.36
CA TYR A 33 -17.20 -8.85 5.77
C TYR A 33 -16.10 -8.15 6.57
N THR A 34 -14.84 -8.57 6.42
CA THR A 34 -13.70 -7.97 7.11
C THR A 34 -13.49 -6.52 6.68
N LEU A 35 -13.70 -6.19 5.40
CA LEU A 35 -13.63 -4.81 4.90
C LEU A 35 -14.63 -3.90 5.64
N ARG A 36 -15.88 -4.35 5.81
CA ARG A 36 -16.90 -3.59 6.56
C ARG A 36 -16.57 -3.53 8.06
N ARG A 37 -16.22 -4.67 8.66
CA ARG A 37 -15.86 -4.76 10.10
C ARG A 37 -14.74 -3.82 10.49
N ASN A 38 -13.74 -3.62 9.62
CA ASN A 38 -12.65 -2.66 9.88
C ASN A 38 -13.13 -1.24 10.21
N VAL A 39 -14.23 -0.80 9.59
CA VAL A 39 -14.82 0.51 9.84
C VAL A 39 -15.82 0.44 10.99
N GLU A 40 -16.67 -0.59 11.02
CA GLU A 40 -17.71 -0.78 12.03
C GLU A 40 -17.11 -0.90 13.43
N ASP A 41 -16.14 -1.80 13.64
CA ASP A 41 -15.51 -2.01 14.96
C ASP A 41 -14.79 -0.76 15.47
N LEU A 42 -14.14 0.01 14.60
CA LEU A 42 -13.49 1.26 14.99
C LEU A 42 -14.53 2.32 15.40
N SER A 43 -15.68 2.37 14.72
CA SER A 43 -16.76 3.31 15.03
C SER A 43 -17.45 3.04 16.37
N GLU A 44 -17.33 1.82 16.89
CA GLU A 44 -17.86 1.43 18.21
C GLU A 44 -16.99 1.93 19.37
N VAL A 45 -15.76 2.41 19.11
CA VAL A 45 -14.86 2.93 20.15
C VAL A 45 -15.35 4.31 20.63
N ALA A 46 -16.00 4.33 21.79
CA ALA A 46 -16.45 5.56 22.43
C ALA A 46 -15.30 6.26 23.19
N LEU A 47 -15.11 7.56 22.93
CA LEU A 47 -14.15 8.38 23.67
C LEU A 47 -14.75 8.89 24.98
N ARG A 48 -13.99 8.77 26.08
CA ARG A 48 -14.36 9.40 27.36
C ARG A 48 -14.02 10.89 27.32
N GLN A 49 -15.04 11.74 27.29
CA GLN A 49 -14.86 13.19 27.40
C GLN A 49 -14.28 13.58 28.76
N ARG A 50 -13.21 14.40 28.76
CA ARG A 50 -12.68 15.05 29.96
C ARG A 50 -12.84 16.56 29.80
N ILE A 51 -13.64 17.17 30.66
CA ILE A 51 -13.93 18.61 30.64
C ILE A 51 -12.92 19.41 31.46
N LEU A 52 -12.87 20.72 31.23
CA LEU A 52 -12.04 21.68 31.99
C LEU A 52 -10.55 21.32 32.02
N LYS A 53 -10.03 20.81 30.89
CA LYS A 53 -8.59 20.63 30.66
C LYS A 53 -8.09 21.79 29.82
N ASN A 54 -6.99 22.41 30.25
CA ASN A 54 -6.34 23.42 29.42
C ASN A 54 -5.79 22.76 28.15
N MET A 55 -6.27 23.22 26.99
CA MET A 55 -5.90 22.75 25.66
C MET A 55 -5.46 23.93 24.77
N SER A 56 -4.94 25.02 25.38
CA SER A 56 -4.41 26.17 24.64
C SER A 56 -3.27 25.78 23.69
N ASP A 57 -2.49 24.77 24.06
CA ASP A 57 -1.28 24.35 23.37
C ASP A 57 -1.37 22.85 23.01
N LEU A 58 -2.12 22.56 21.93
CA LEU A 58 -2.23 21.20 21.39
C LEU A 58 -1.08 20.91 20.43
N SER A 59 -0.47 19.73 20.58
CA SER A 59 0.51 19.20 19.63
C SER A 59 0.13 17.78 19.26
N LEU A 60 0.19 17.48 17.96
CA LEU A 60 0.11 16.11 17.43
C LEU A 60 1.51 15.53 17.18
N GLU A 61 2.57 16.30 17.40
CA GLU A 61 3.93 15.86 17.11
C GLU A 61 4.27 14.58 17.87
N THR A 62 4.98 13.67 17.21
CA THR A 62 5.45 12.43 17.80
C THR A 62 6.83 12.08 17.26
N THR A 63 7.47 11.08 17.85
CA THR A 63 8.74 10.53 17.37
C THR A 63 8.55 9.06 17.07
N LEU A 64 8.94 8.63 15.87
CA LEU A 64 8.89 7.23 15.44
C LEU A 64 10.19 6.88 14.73
N PHE A 65 10.86 5.79 15.14
CA PHE A 65 12.15 5.36 14.59
C PHE A 65 13.23 6.47 14.54
N ASN A 66 13.30 7.29 15.59
CA ASN A 66 14.19 8.47 15.70
C ASN A 66 13.89 9.61 14.69
N GLU A 67 12.75 9.57 14.01
CA GLU A 67 12.25 10.66 13.16
C GLU A 67 11.15 11.43 13.89
N LYS A 68 11.22 12.76 13.89
CA LYS A 68 10.16 13.63 14.39
C LYS A 68 9.09 13.81 13.32
N LEU A 69 7.84 13.45 13.64
CA LEU A 69 6.68 13.57 12.78
C LEU A 69 5.77 14.71 13.28
N SER A 70 5.07 15.37 12.36
CA SER A 70 4.09 16.42 12.70
C SER A 70 2.81 15.87 13.34
N MET A 71 2.46 14.62 13.02
CA MET A 71 1.30 13.89 13.52
C MET A 71 1.53 12.38 13.43
N PRO A 72 0.84 11.54 14.24
CA PRO A 72 1.02 10.09 14.27
C PRO A 72 0.29 9.40 13.10
N VAL A 73 0.60 9.82 11.87
CA VAL A 73 0.00 9.31 10.63
C VAL A 73 1.13 8.99 9.65
N ALA A 74 0.97 7.92 8.89
CA ALA A 74 1.82 7.60 7.75
C ALA A 74 0.94 7.18 6.57
N LEU A 75 1.35 7.50 5.34
CA LEU A 75 0.67 6.97 4.16
C LEU A 75 1.09 5.52 3.92
N ALA A 76 0.11 4.62 4.01
CA ALA A 76 0.29 3.19 3.82
C ALA A 76 0.68 2.85 2.37
N PRO A 77 1.35 1.70 2.15
CA PRO A 77 1.72 1.28 0.81
C PRO A 77 0.49 0.89 0.00
N VAL A 78 0.27 1.61 -1.11
CA VAL A 78 -0.78 1.32 -2.08
C VAL A 78 -0.12 1.10 -3.45
N GLY A 79 -0.43 -0.02 -4.07
CA GLY A 79 0.00 -0.33 -5.43
C GLY A 79 -0.80 0.43 -6.47
N LEU A 80 -0.19 0.65 -7.64
CA LEU A 80 -0.84 1.24 -8.81
C LEU A 80 -1.38 2.67 -8.65
N CYS A 81 -0.82 3.49 -7.76
CA CYS A 81 -1.32 4.86 -7.55
C CYS A 81 -1.20 5.73 -8.82
N GLY A 82 -0.18 5.48 -9.65
CA GLY A 82 -0.03 6.09 -10.98
C GLY A 82 -1.19 5.82 -11.95
N MET A 83 -2.01 4.80 -11.66
CA MET A 83 -3.23 4.50 -12.43
C MET A 83 -4.45 5.25 -11.88
N TYR A 84 -4.46 5.68 -10.62
CA TYR A 84 -5.57 6.46 -10.05
C TYR A 84 -5.43 7.96 -10.33
N ALA A 85 -4.20 8.46 -10.33
CA ALA A 85 -3.86 9.82 -10.67
C ALA A 85 -2.49 9.85 -11.35
N ARG A 86 -2.24 10.86 -12.19
CA ARG A 86 -0.99 10.98 -12.95
C ARG A 86 0.24 10.96 -12.04
N ARG A 87 1.04 9.89 -12.08
CA ARG A 87 2.17 9.68 -11.16
C ARG A 87 1.76 9.78 -9.68
N GLY A 88 0.65 9.15 -9.32
CA GLY A 88 0.01 9.25 -8.00
C GLY A 88 0.92 8.96 -6.81
N GLU A 89 1.90 8.06 -6.93
CA GLU A 89 2.89 7.82 -5.87
C GLU A 89 3.74 9.07 -5.59
N VAL A 90 4.21 9.76 -6.64
CA VAL A 90 4.97 11.01 -6.50
C VAL A 90 4.10 12.10 -5.88
N GLN A 91 2.83 12.19 -6.27
CA GLN A 91 1.90 13.16 -5.68
C GLN A 91 1.67 12.90 -4.19
N ALA A 92 1.42 11.63 -3.81
CA ALA A 92 1.23 11.23 -2.42
C ALA A 92 2.49 11.46 -1.57
N ALA A 93 3.67 11.13 -2.10
CA ALA A 93 4.94 11.36 -1.43
C ALA A 93 5.18 12.86 -1.17
N LYS A 94 4.95 13.73 -2.15
CA LYS A 94 5.05 15.19 -1.97
C LYS A 94 4.06 15.72 -0.94
N ALA A 95 2.82 15.22 -0.95
CA ALA A 95 1.80 15.61 0.02
C ALA A 95 2.20 15.21 1.45
N ALA A 96 2.71 13.98 1.63
CA ALA A 96 3.25 13.51 2.89
C ALA A 96 4.44 14.37 3.35
N ASP A 97 5.43 14.60 2.48
CA ASP A 97 6.60 15.44 2.73
C ASP A 97 6.21 16.83 3.24
N ALA A 98 5.30 17.50 2.51
CA ALA A 98 4.79 18.82 2.86
C ALA A 98 4.08 18.87 4.23
N HIS A 99 3.48 17.75 4.67
CA HIS A 99 2.73 17.68 5.93
C HIS A 99 3.50 17.10 7.09
N GLY A 100 4.80 16.79 6.98
CA GLY A 100 5.55 16.28 8.14
C GLY A 100 5.31 14.80 8.49
N ILE A 101 4.71 14.00 7.60
CA ILE A 101 4.45 12.57 7.80
C ILE A 101 5.19 11.64 6.83
N PRO A 102 5.42 10.35 7.17
CA PRO A 102 6.06 9.39 6.28
C PRO A 102 5.16 8.95 5.12
N PHE A 103 5.77 8.63 3.99
CA PHE A 103 5.14 7.94 2.86
C PHE A 103 5.77 6.57 2.68
N THR A 104 4.95 5.53 2.51
CA THR A 104 5.44 4.17 2.26
C THR A 104 5.24 3.79 0.79
N LEU A 105 6.32 3.64 0.04
CA LEU A 105 6.26 3.21 -1.36
C LEU A 105 6.03 1.70 -1.44
N SER A 106 5.04 1.25 -2.20
CA SER A 106 4.83 -0.17 -2.45
C SER A 106 5.83 -0.74 -3.45
N THR A 107 6.24 -2.00 -3.27
CA THR A 107 6.97 -2.78 -4.29
C THR A 107 6.27 -2.72 -5.66
N VAL A 108 4.92 -2.68 -5.67
CA VAL A 108 4.10 -2.75 -6.88
C VAL A 108 3.53 -1.38 -7.29
N SER A 109 4.38 -0.36 -7.18
CA SER A 109 4.11 1.01 -7.61
C SER A 109 4.36 1.20 -9.11
N VAL A 110 3.64 2.16 -9.70
CA VAL A 110 3.90 2.63 -11.08
C VAL A 110 5.18 3.47 -11.11
N CYS A 111 5.33 4.38 -10.15
CA CYS A 111 6.54 5.19 -10.04
C CYS A 111 7.63 4.40 -9.30
N PRO A 112 8.83 4.20 -9.89
CA PRO A 112 9.91 3.50 -9.22
C PRO A 112 10.51 4.32 -8.06
N ILE A 113 11.29 3.64 -7.21
CA ILE A 113 12.05 4.27 -6.10
C ILE A 113 12.81 5.51 -6.58
N GLU A 114 13.49 5.41 -7.71
CA GLU A 114 14.36 6.46 -8.27
C GLU A 114 13.60 7.69 -8.76
N GLU A 115 12.29 7.57 -8.98
CA GLU A 115 11.45 8.72 -9.33
C GLU A 115 10.84 9.37 -8.10
N VAL A 116 10.45 8.57 -7.10
CA VAL A 116 9.76 9.08 -5.91
C VAL A 116 10.74 9.70 -4.92
N ALA A 117 11.89 9.06 -4.66
CA ALA A 117 12.88 9.52 -3.71
C ALA A 117 13.36 10.97 -3.94
N PRO A 118 13.77 11.39 -5.16
CA PRO A 118 14.23 12.76 -5.38
C PRO A 118 13.11 13.81 -5.34
N ALA A 119 11.85 13.39 -5.31
CA ALA A 119 10.70 14.29 -5.30
C ALA A 119 10.34 14.83 -3.90
N ILE A 120 10.96 14.29 -2.85
CA ILE A 120 10.70 14.59 -1.44
C ILE A 120 12.00 14.93 -0.71
N LYS A 121 11.90 15.66 0.40
CA LYS A 121 13.07 16.02 1.22
C LYS A 121 13.34 15.02 2.34
N ARG A 122 12.27 14.46 2.93
CA ARG A 122 12.41 13.42 3.95
C ARG A 122 12.62 12.04 3.33
N PRO A 123 13.27 11.11 4.02
CA PRO A 123 13.35 9.73 3.57
C PRO A 123 11.95 9.10 3.56
N MET A 124 11.63 8.34 2.51
CA MET A 124 10.42 7.51 2.48
C MET A 124 10.65 6.14 3.12
N TRP A 125 9.55 5.47 3.45
CA TRP A 125 9.56 4.06 3.79
C TRP A 125 9.38 3.24 2.51
N PHE A 126 9.89 2.02 2.50
CA PHE A 126 9.71 1.09 1.39
C PHE A 126 9.02 -0.18 1.87
N GLN A 127 7.95 -0.58 1.20
CA GLN A 127 7.26 -1.82 1.47
C GLN A 127 7.75 -2.93 0.54
N LEU A 128 8.20 -4.04 1.11
CA LEU A 128 8.65 -5.24 0.40
C LEU A 128 7.63 -6.37 0.55
N TYR A 129 7.33 -7.06 -0.56
CA TYR A 129 6.60 -8.32 -0.55
C TYR A 129 7.54 -9.51 -0.42
N VAL A 130 7.04 -10.55 0.23
CA VAL A 130 7.59 -11.90 0.17
C VAL A 130 7.49 -12.42 -1.27
N LEU A 131 8.62 -12.59 -1.95
CA LEU A 131 8.66 -13.17 -3.28
C LEU A 131 9.68 -14.33 -3.35
N ARG A 132 9.40 -15.32 -4.19
CA ARG A 132 10.28 -16.47 -4.47
C ARG A 132 11.59 -16.02 -5.10
N ASP A 133 11.55 -14.98 -5.92
CA ASP A 133 12.73 -14.38 -6.52
C ASP A 133 13.53 -13.57 -5.47
N ARG A 134 14.45 -14.28 -4.80
CA ARG A 134 15.40 -13.69 -3.84
C ARG A 134 16.32 -12.66 -4.50
N GLY A 135 16.60 -12.80 -5.80
CA GLY A 135 17.38 -11.82 -6.58
C GLY A 135 16.64 -10.49 -6.69
N PHE A 136 15.34 -10.53 -6.99
CA PHE A 136 14.49 -9.35 -6.99
C PHE A 136 14.43 -8.68 -5.62
N MET A 137 14.19 -9.46 -4.55
CA MET A 137 14.11 -8.90 -3.20
C MET A 137 15.41 -8.22 -2.79
N ARG A 138 16.56 -8.86 -3.05
CA ARG A 138 17.87 -8.26 -2.81
C ARG A 138 18.05 -6.97 -3.60
N ASN A 139 17.73 -6.97 -4.90
CA ASN A 139 17.84 -5.78 -5.74
C ASN A 139 16.95 -4.62 -5.24
N ALA A 140 15.72 -4.92 -4.82
CA ALA A 140 14.80 -3.93 -4.26
C ALA A 140 15.32 -3.32 -2.95
N LEU A 141 15.89 -4.15 -2.05
CA LEU A 141 16.51 -3.70 -0.81
C LEU A 141 17.74 -2.81 -1.07
N GLU A 142 18.63 -3.23 -1.97
CA GLU A 142 19.82 -2.46 -2.35
C GLU A 142 19.43 -1.10 -2.95
N ARG A 143 18.42 -1.05 -3.83
CA ARG A 143 17.90 0.19 -4.42
C ARG A 143 17.22 1.08 -3.39
N ALA A 144 16.40 0.53 -2.50
CA ALA A 144 15.77 1.29 -1.43
C ALA A 144 16.83 1.92 -0.50
N LYS A 145 17.87 1.16 -0.16
CA LYS A 145 19.00 1.66 0.64
C LYS A 145 19.77 2.77 -0.09
N ALA A 146 20.09 2.56 -1.38
CA ALA A 146 20.79 3.55 -2.19
C ALA A 146 19.98 4.85 -2.37
N ALA A 147 18.66 4.76 -2.40
CA ALA A 147 17.75 5.91 -2.47
C ALA A 147 17.54 6.60 -1.11
N GLY A 148 18.13 6.10 -0.03
CA GLY A 148 18.02 6.67 1.30
C GLY A 148 16.69 6.40 2.00
N CYS A 149 15.96 5.34 1.62
CA CYS A 149 14.76 4.92 2.36
C CYS A 149 15.12 4.63 3.82
N SER A 150 14.32 5.13 4.77
CA SER A 150 14.64 5.07 6.20
C SER A 150 14.08 3.84 6.91
N THR A 151 13.01 3.24 6.39
CA THR A 151 12.32 2.12 7.06
C THR A 151 11.83 1.11 6.03
N LEU A 152 12.01 -0.17 6.35
CA LEU A 152 11.47 -1.28 5.59
C LEU A 152 10.16 -1.76 6.21
N VAL A 153 9.09 -1.82 5.42
CA VAL A 153 7.81 -2.40 5.81
C VAL A 153 7.66 -3.75 5.13
N PHE A 154 7.86 -4.85 5.86
CA PHE A 154 7.77 -6.19 5.31
C PHE A 154 6.35 -6.73 5.45
N THR A 155 5.69 -7.01 4.31
CA THR A 155 4.29 -7.45 4.29
C THR A 155 4.19 -8.97 4.24
N VAL A 156 3.59 -9.56 5.28
CA VAL A 156 3.52 -11.02 5.48
C VAL A 156 2.12 -11.62 5.30
N ASP A 157 1.08 -10.78 5.16
CA ASP A 157 -0.33 -11.18 5.05
C ASP A 157 -0.78 -11.63 3.63
N MET A 158 0.19 -11.87 2.73
CA MET A 158 -0.09 -12.16 1.30
C MET A 158 0.77 -13.29 0.72
N PRO A 159 0.73 -14.52 1.29
CA PRO A 159 1.39 -15.69 0.69
C PRO A 159 0.69 -16.15 -0.60
N THR A 160 -0.58 -15.78 -0.77
CA THR A 160 -1.35 -15.94 -2.01
C THR A 160 -2.24 -14.71 -2.22
N PRO A 161 -2.57 -14.34 -3.47
CA PRO A 161 -3.50 -13.24 -3.73
C PRO A 161 -4.90 -13.55 -3.19
N GLY A 162 -5.52 -12.59 -2.50
CA GLY A 162 -6.91 -12.73 -2.04
C GLY A 162 -7.92 -12.82 -3.19
N ALA A 163 -8.99 -13.58 -2.98
CA ALA A 163 -10.08 -13.75 -3.95
C ALA A 163 -10.99 -12.50 -3.96
N ARG A 164 -10.80 -11.63 -4.96
CA ARG A 164 -11.53 -10.35 -5.09
C ARG A 164 -12.53 -10.40 -6.23
N TYR A 165 -13.81 -10.63 -5.91
CA TYR A 165 -14.85 -10.82 -6.93
C TYR A 165 -15.16 -9.55 -7.72
N ARG A 166 -15.00 -8.36 -7.11
CA ARG A 166 -15.16 -7.09 -7.84
C ARG A 166 -14.15 -6.92 -8.98
N ASP A 167 -12.96 -7.52 -8.88
CA ASP A 167 -11.94 -7.43 -9.93
C ASP A 167 -12.39 -8.16 -11.21
N ALA A 168 -12.95 -9.37 -11.05
CA ALA A 168 -13.51 -10.12 -12.17
C ALA A 168 -14.78 -9.45 -12.73
N HIS A 169 -15.67 -8.98 -11.85
CA HIS A 169 -16.90 -8.30 -12.26
C HIS A 169 -16.66 -6.96 -12.94
N SER A 170 -15.59 -6.23 -12.61
CA SER A 170 -15.28 -4.93 -13.21
C SER A 170 -14.43 -5.03 -14.47
N GLY A 171 -13.82 -6.20 -14.73
CA GLY A 171 -12.91 -6.40 -15.86
C GLY A 171 -11.47 -5.99 -15.56
N MET A 172 -11.11 -5.84 -14.28
CA MET A 172 -9.71 -5.78 -13.84
C MET A 172 -9.01 -7.13 -14.09
N SER A 173 -9.74 -8.23 -13.89
CA SER A 173 -9.32 -9.60 -14.21
C SER A 173 -10.44 -10.38 -14.90
N GLY A 174 -10.17 -11.62 -15.29
CA GLY A 174 -11.15 -12.51 -15.91
C GLY A 174 -11.24 -12.39 -17.44
N PRO A 175 -12.23 -13.07 -18.07
CA PRO A 175 -12.34 -13.14 -19.51
C PRO A 175 -12.63 -11.77 -20.13
N ASN A 176 -12.03 -11.50 -21.29
CA ASN A 176 -12.17 -10.25 -22.05
C ASN A 176 -11.75 -8.99 -21.27
N ALA A 177 -10.94 -9.10 -20.21
CA ALA A 177 -10.52 -7.99 -19.36
C ALA A 177 -9.92 -6.82 -20.17
N ALA A 178 -9.03 -7.09 -21.12
CA ALA A 178 -8.45 -6.06 -21.99
C ALA A 178 -9.53 -5.22 -22.70
N MET A 179 -10.46 -5.86 -23.40
CA MET A 179 -11.55 -5.19 -24.13
C MET A 179 -12.41 -4.33 -23.19
N ARG A 180 -12.76 -4.85 -22.00
CA ARG A 180 -13.56 -4.14 -21.00
C ARG A 180 -12.83 -2.91 -20.47
N ARG A 181 -11.53 -3.01 -20.21
CA ARG A 181 -10.68 -1.88 -19.79
C ARG A 181 -10.59 -0.80 -20.86
N TYR A 182 -10.44 -1.17 -22.14
CA TYR A 182 -10.46 -0.20 -23.25
C TYR A 182 -11.80 0.56 -23.33
N LEU A 183 -12.93 -0.15 -23.28
CA LEU A 183 -14.25 0.49 -23.32
C LEU A 183 -14.46 1.44 -22.13
N GLN A 184 -14.03 1.03 -20.94
CA GLN A 184 -14.10 1.89 -19.76
C GLN A 184 -13.17 3.09 -19.86
N ALA A 185 -11.95 2.95 -20.39
CA ALA A 185 -11.06 4.08 -20.59
C ALA A 185 -11.68 5.13 -21.53
N VAL A 186 -12.26 4.70 -22.66
CA VAL A 186 -12.90 5.62 -23.64
C VAL A 186 -14.09 6.37 -23.03
N THR A 187 -14.84 5.72 -22.15
CA THR A 187 -16.03 6.33 -21.49
C THR A 187 -15.67 7.24 -20.31
N HIS A 188 -14.39 7.33 -19.93
CA HIS A 188 -13.90 8.18 -18.83
C HIS A 188 -12.86 9.18 -19.36
N PRO A 189 -13.28 10.19 -20.16
CA PRO A 189 -12.38 11.02 -20.94
C PRO A 189 -11.41 11.84 -20.08
N GLN A 190 -11.85 12.31 -18.91
CA GLN A 190 -10.98 13.05 -17.98
C GLN A 190 -9.80 12.19 -17.51
N TRP A 191 -10.08 10.95 -17.07
CA TRP A 191 -9.05 10.02 -16.65
C TRP A 191 -8.18 9.56 -17.83
N ALA A 192 -8.79 9.28 -18.98
CA ALA A 192 -8.06 8.86 -20.17
C ALA A 192 -7.07 9.93 -20.65
N TRP A 193 -7.44 11.21 -20.54
CA TRP A 193 -6.56 12.33 -20.86
C TRP A 193 -5.44 12.50 -19.84
N ASP A 194 -5.77 12.68 -18.55
CA ASP A 194 -4.76 12.98 -17.52
C ASP A 194 -3.86 11.78 -17.23
N VAL A 195 -4.45 10.61 -16.97
CA VAL A 195 -3.70 9.40 -16.63
C VAL A 195 -3.35 8.62 -17.89
N GLY A 196 -4.33 8.27 -18.73
CA GLY A 196 -4.13 7.36 -19.87
C GLY A 196 -3.18 7.86 -20.96
N LEU A 197 -3.12 9.17 -21.21
CA LEU A 197 -2.22 9.77 -22.19
C LEU A 197 -1.05 10.47 -21.52
N ASN A 198 -1.32 11.35 -20.55
CA ASN A 198 -0.30 12.20 -19.93
C ASN A 198 0.38 11.56 -18.70
N GLY A 199 -0.09 10.41 -18.23
CA GLY A 199 0.40 9.75 -17.01
C GLY A 199 1.40 8.61 -17.22
N ARG A 200 1.84 8.39 -18.47
CA ARG A 200 2.82 7.36 -18.82
C ARG A 200 4.17 7.56 -18.11
N PRO A 201 4.98 6.49 -17.94
CA PRO A 201 4.68 5.10 -18.30
C PRO A 201 3.66 4.43 -17.35
N HIS A 202 2.90 3.46 -17.86
CA HIS A 202 1.89 2.68 -17.12
C HIS A 202 2.37 1.26 -16.80
N ASP A 203 3.66 1.11 -16.58
CA ASP A 203 4.30 -0.10 -16.11
C ASP A 203 4.52 -0.03 -14.60
N LEU A 204 4.91 -1.17 -14.01
CA LEU A 204 5.33 -1.20 -12.62
C LEU A 204 6.81 -0.86 -12.53
N GLY A 205 7.12 0.39 -12.21
CA GLY A 205 8.47 0.94 -12.30
C GLY A 205 9.53 0.10 -11.57
N ASN A 206 9.24 -0.37 -10.35
CA ASN A 206 10.22 -1.16 -9.58
C ASN A 206 10.52 -2.52 -10.20
N ILE A 207 9.50 -3.19 -10.76
CA ILE A 207 9.64 -4.50 -11.42
C ILE A 207 10.27 -4.33 -12.80
N SER A 208 9.84 -3.34 -13.56
CA SER A 208 10.34 -3.06 -14.90
C SER A 208 11.82 -2.67 -14.88
N ALA A 209 12.24 -1.94 -13.84
CA ALA A 209 13.65 -1.63 -13.60
C ALA A 209 14.50 -2.88 -13.34
N TYR A 210 13.98 -3.89 -12.63
CA TYR A 210 14.69 -5.14 -12.39
C TYR A 210 14.73 -6.04 -13.63
N LEU A 211 13.59 -6.22 -14.30
CA LEU A 211 13.49 -7.10 -15.48
C LEU A 211 14.09 -6.47 -16.75
N GLY A 212 14.44 -5.19 -16.73
CA GLY A 212 14.97 -4.45 -17.88
C GLY A 212 13.96 -4.28 -19.02
N LYS A 213 12.67 -4.52 -18.77
CA LYS A 213 11.59 -4.39 -19.76
C LYS A 213 10.30 -3.87 -19.12
N PRO A 214 9.47 -3.10 -19.85
CA PRO A 214 8.18 -2.64 -19.35
C PRO A 214 7.30 -3.84 -18.97
N THR A 215 6.80 -3.85 -17.74
CA THR A 215 5.89 -4.89 -17.24
C THR A 215 4.50 -4.28 -17.04
N GLY A 216 3.58 -4.63 -17.94
CA GLY A 216 2.19 -4.18 -17.90
C GLY A 216 1.36 -4.93 -16.85
N LEU A 217 0.12 -4.49 -16.67
CA LEU A 217 -0.78 -5.01 -15.62
C LEU A 217 -1.09 -6.51 -15.73
N GLU A 218 -1.23 -7.05 -16.95
CA GLU A 218 -1.54 -8.47 -17.18
C GLU A 218 -0.33 -9.36 -16.88
N ASP A 219 0.84 -9.01 -17.43
CA ASP A 219 2.11 -9.71 -17.18
C ASP A 219 2.46 -9.69 -15.69
N TYR A 220 2.14 -8.60 -15.00
CA TYR A 220 2.31 -8.45 -13.57
C TYR A 220 1.45 -9.39 -12.73
N ILE A 221 0.13 -9.48 -12.99
CA ILE A 221 -0.75 -10.36 -12.20
C ILE A 221 -0.27 -11.81 -12.34
N GLY A 222 0.14 -12.21 -13.55
CA GLY A 222 0.75 -13.51 -13.78
C GLY A 222 2.09 -13.68 -13.05
N TRP A 223 2.99 -12.71 -13.16
CA TRP A 223 4.30 -12.76 -12.51
C TRP A 223 4.19 -12.81 -10.99
N LEU A 224 3.37 -11.96 -10.37
CA LEU A 224 3.15 -11.98 -8.92
C LEU A 224 2.54 -13.30 -8.45
N GLY A 225 1.50 -13.80 -9.14
CA GLY A 225 0.88 -15.08 -8.78
C GLY A 225 1.89 -16.23 -8.75
N ASN A 226 2.85 -16.22 -9.68
CA ASN A 226 3.92 -17.21 -9.75
C ASN A 226 5.06 -16.97 -8.76
N ASN A 227 5.23 -15.73 -8.29
CA ASN A 227 6.34 -15.32 -7.42
C ASN A 227 5.96 -15.18 -5.96
N PHE A 228 4.70 -15.27 -5.53
CA PHE A 228 4.43 -15.36 -4.09
C PHE A 228 4.99 -16.66 -3.52
N ASP A 229 5.70 -16.55 -2.39
CA ASP A 229 6.32 -17.69 -1.72
C ASP A 229 5.46 -18.14 -0.53
N PRO A 230 4.67 -19.22 -0.67
CA PRO A 230 3.88 -19.74 0.45
C PRO A 230 4.73 -20.48 1.49
N SER A 231 6.03 -20.68 1.23
CA SER A 231 6.95 -21.38 2.16
C SER A 231 7.65 -20.44 3.14
N ILE A 232 7.37 -19.13 3.08
CA ILE A 232 7.95 -18.14 3.97
C ILE A 232 7.70 -18.49 5.44
N SER A 233 8.74 -18.30 6.23
CA SER A 233 8.75 -18.53 7.67
C SER A 233 9.49 -17.39 8.37
N TRP A 234 9.46 -17.38 9.70
CA TRP A 234 10.22 -16.41 10.50
C TRP A 234 11.73 -16.40 10.20
N LYS A 235 12.31 -17.54 9.78
CA LYS A 235 13.73 -17.64 9.39
C LYS A 235 14.08 -16.76 8.19
N ASP A 236 13.11 -16.50 7.31
CA ASP A 236 13.33 -15.64 6.16
C ASP A 236 13.48 -14.16 6.54
N LEU A 237 12.99 -13.76 7.71
CA LEU A 237 13.25 -12.42 8.25
C LEU A 237 14.73 -12.23 8.61
N GLU A 238 15.40 -13.29 9.07
CA GLU A 238 16.84 -13.25 9.37
C GLU A 238 17.62 -12.92 8.09
N TRP A 239 17.28 -13.55 6.96
CA TRP A 239 17.90 -13.25 5.67
C TRP A 239 17.67 -11.79 5.24
N ILE A 240 16.47 -11.23 5.44
CA ILE A 240 16.19 -9.83 5.11
C ILE A 240 17.04 -8.89 5.98
N ARG A 241 17.26 -9.29 7.24
CA ARG A 241 18.06 -8.50 8.16
C ARG A 241 19.52 -8.37 7.69
N ASP A 242 20.07 -9.36 6.99
CA ASP A 242 21.41 -9.29 6.39
C ASP A 242 21.56 -8.21 5.30
N PHE A 243 20.46 -7.76 4.68
CA PHE A 243 20.47 -6.77 3.59
C PHE A 243 19.92 -5.40 4.00
N TRP A 244 19.37 -5.26 5.20
CA TRP A 244 18.77 -4.03 5.68
C TRP A 244 19.20 -3.74 7.11
N ASP A 245 19.83 -2.59 7.32
CA ASP A 245 20.38 -2.21 8.64
C ASP A 245 19.48 -1.23 9.39
N GLY A 246 18.42 -0.74 8.75
CA GLY A 246 17.49 0.23 9.34
C GLY A 246 16.29 -0.42 10.06
N PRO A 247 15.39 0.41 10.59
CA PRO A 247 14.11 -0.03 11.13
C PRO A 247 13.36 -0.98 10.19
N MET A 248 12.91 -2.11 10.71
CA MET A 248 12.09 -3.09 10.01
C MET A 248 10.74 -3.26 10.72
N VAL A 249 9.67 -3.03 9.96
CA VAL A 249 8.30 -3.10 10.44
C VAL A 249 7.60 -4.30 9.80
N ILE A 250 7.03 -5.19 10.60
CA ILE A 250 6.25 -6.32 10.09
C ILE A 250 4.79 -5.91 9.96
N LYS A 251 4.26 -5.91 8.74
CA LYS A 251 2.87 -5.58 8.41
C LYS A 251 2.08 -6.85 8.11
N GLY A 252 0.91 -6.97 8.72
CA GLY A 252 -0.01 -8.08 8.47
C GLY A 252 -0.30 -8.96 9.67
N ILE A 253 0.11 -8.52 10.86
CA ILE A 253 -0.07 -9.27 12.10
C ILE A 253 -1.48 -9.01 12.64
N LEU A 254 -2.15 -10.08 13.06
CA LEU A 254 -3.43 -10.03 13.75
C LEU A 254 -3.44 -10.86 15.04
N ASP A 255 -2.44 -11.73 15.25
CA ASP A 255 -2.35 -12.57 16.43
C ASP A 255 -1.26 -12.06 17.41
N PRO A 256 -1.54 -12.00 18.72
CA PRO A 256 -0.54 -11.62 19.72
C PRO A 256 0.71 -12.51 19.78
N GLU A 257 0.61 -13.80 19.42
CA GLU A 257 1.76 -14.71 19.34
C GLU A 257 2.68 -14.32 18.18
N ASP A 258 2.11 -14.04 17.00
CA ASP A 258 2.86 -13.54 15.85
C ASP A 258 3.52 -12.19 16.16
N ALA A 259 2.85 -11.32 16.93
CA ALA A 259 3.45 -10.06 17.40
C ALA A 259 4.69 -10.31 18.29
N ARG A 260 4.64 -11.30 19.19
CA ARG A 260 5.79 -11.66 20.02
C ARG A 260 6.91 -12.24 19.18
N ASP A 261 6.59 -13.11 18.22
CA ASP A 261 7.59 -13.71 17.35
C ASP A 261 8.23 -12.65 16.43
N ALA A 262 7.47 -11.70 15.89
CA ALA A 262 8.03 -10.59 15.12
C ALA A 262 9.11 -9.83 15.90
N VAL A 263 8.86 -9.53 17.18
CA VAL A 263 9.87 -8.89 18.05
C VAL A 263 11.06 -9.81 18.30
N ARG A 264 10.84 -11.11 18.54
CA ARG A 264 11.92 -12.10 18.76
C ARG A 264 12.83 -12.25 17.54
N PHE A 265 12.28 -12.13 16.34
CA PHE A 265 13.02 -12.20 15.07
C PHE A 265 13.51 -10.83 14.58
N GLY A 266 13.51 -9.81 15.45
CA GLY A 266 14.22 -8.54 15.21
C GLY A 266 13.42 -7.47 14.47
N ALA A 267 12.08 -7.52 14.52
CA ALA A 267 11.26 -6.40 14.09
C ALA A 267 11.39 -5.21 15.06
N ASP A 268 11.56 -4.02 14.51
CA ASP A 268 11.58 -2.74 15.25
C ASP A 268 10.17 -2.17 15.44
N GLY A 269 9.20 -2.64 14.64
CA GLY A 269 7.81 -2.24 14.73
C GLY A 269 6.84 -3.24 14.12
N ILE A 270 5.56 -3.08 14.44
CA ILE A 270 4.47 -3.93 13.94
C ILE A 270 3.36 -3.03 13.41
N VAL A 271 2.78 -3.43 12.27
CA VAL A 271 1.52 -2.88 11.77
C VAL A 271 0.45 -3.97 11.85
N VAL A 272 -0.48 -3.79 12.80
CA VAL A 272 -1.69 -4.61 12.92
C VAL A 272 -2.54 -4.36 11.67
N SER A 273 -2.69 -5.38 10.83
CA SER A 273 -3.26 -5.22 9.49
C SER A 273 -3.84 -6.52 8.96
N ASN A 274 -5.04 -6.44 8.39
CA ASN A 274 -5.65 -7.48 7.56
C ASN A 274 -5.66 -7.08 6.08
N HIS A 275 -4.73 -6.22 5.68
CA HIS A 275 -4.61 -5.67 4.32
C HIS A 275 -5.86 -4.90 3.87
N GLY A 276 -6.59 -4.28 4.79
CA GLY A 276 -7.86 -3.62 4.51
C GLY A 276 -8.99 -4.59 4.14
N GLY A 277 -8.95 -5.83 4.62
CA GLY A 277 -9.94 -6.87 4.30
C GLY A 277 -9.86 -7.37 2.85
N ARG A 278 -8.69 -7.25 2.21
CA ARG A 278 -8.48 -7.59 0.79
C ARG A 278 -7.86 -8.97 0.55
N GLN A 279 -7.43 -9.65 1.61
CA GLN A 279 -6.70 -10.91 1.54
C GLN A 279 -7.55 -12.10 1.99
N LEU A 280 -7.80 -12.21 3.30
CA LEU A 280 -8.65 -13.23 3.90
C LEU A 280 -9.90 -12.57 4.49
N ASP A 281 -11.09 -12.97 4.00
CA ASP A 281 -12.36 -12.50 4.55
C ASP A 281 -12.80 -13.42 5.70
N GLY A 282 -13.29 -12.84 6.79
CA GLY A 282 -13.67 -13.54 8.02
C GLY A 282 -12.66 -13.41 9.17
N VAL A 283 -11.52 -12.76 8.96
CA VAL A 283 -10.58 -12.41 10.04
C VAL A 283 -11.09 -11.25 10.89
N LEU A 284 -10.45 -11.03 12.04
CA LEU A 284 -10.68 -9.87 12.91
C LEU A 284 -10.42 -8.55 12.17
N SER A 285 -11.14 -7.52 12.58
CA SER A 285 -10.76 -6.15 12.22
C SER A 285 -9.44 -5.76 12.90
N SER A 286 -8.69 -4.86 12.29
CA SER A 286 -7.42 -4.38 12.87
C SER A 286 -7.61 -3.58 14.16
N ALA A 287 -8.84 -3.12 14.47
CA ALA A 287 -9.13 -2.43 15.72
C ALA A 287 -9.40 -3.40 16.89
N ARG A 288 -9.76 -4.65 16.59
CA ARG A 288 -10.06 -5.70 17.58
C ARG A 288 -8.87 -6.64 17.82
N ALA A 289 -8.05 -6.85 16.79
CA ALA A 289 -6.80 -7.60 16.87
C ALA A 289 -5.76 -6.85 17.72
#